data_AF-A0A661NKT5-F1
#
_entry.id   AF-A0A661NKT5-F1
#
_cell.length_a   1.000
_cell.length_b   1.000
_cell.length_c   1.000
_cell.angle_alpha   90.00
_cell.angle_beta   90.00
_cell.angle_gamma   90.00
#
_symmetry.space_group_name_H-M   'P 1'
#
loop_
_entity.id
_entity.type
_entity.pdbx_description
1 polymer ?
#
loop_
_entity_poly.entity_id
_entity_poly.type
_entity_poly.pdbx_seq_one_letter_code
_entity_poly.pdbx_strand_id
1 'polypeptide(L)'
;MGRYFLIATCLLGVTGACGIFVSSGPWDLDVAFGVNGDGLPAADVYVLWPDQQALAGSRQAGVWALDPRQYDCNELLSGAARPEQDAWARLESVIPPSGKTVLEGLEERQTLFFVEVDGDGGVILYRACGSDVARKRTGIVLQLACVCNPDSGCAPRQEVDGNLQDDDCDGIIDQCNQDGDCPDDGDICTEASCENHRCTHHLTPRPGREGPMSDPSCTNGTDDDCDGKTDNDDPNCHSCSNDFDCDDANPCTADSCVEQICSNQPLPDGQECDDGSFCNGPDHCQAGACRPRGEPPCPGPDGDADCRESCNEVDDDCSAPDADGARC
;
A
#
# COMPACT_ATOMS: atom_id res chain seq x y z
N MET A 1 -18.79 -18.08 33.61
CA MET A 1 -18.32 -18.29 35.00
C MET A 1 -16.90 -17.76 35.05
N GLY A 2 -16.51 -16.65 35.67
CA GLY A 2 -17.07 -15.90 36.78
C GLY A 2 -15.93 -15.58 37.75
N ARG A 3 -15.15 -14.52 37.42
CA ARG A 3 -14.18 -13.73 38.24
C ARG A 3 -13.20 -14.48 39.15
N TYR A 4 -11.88 -14.26 38.97
CA TYR A 4 -10.92 -14.13 40.08
C TYR A 4 -9.79 -13.15 39.75
N PHE A 5 -9.80 -12.01 40.45
CA PHE A 5 -8.64 -11.17 40.75
C PHE A 5 -7.72 -11.94 41.72
N LEU A 6 -6.40 -11.85 41.54
CA LEU A 6 -5.45 -12.19 42.61
C LEU A 6 -4.22 -11.27 42.54
N ILE A 7 -4.21 -10.33 43.49
CA ILE A 7 -3.10 -9.48 43.88
C ILE A 7 -2.15 -10.34 44.73
N ALA A 8 -0.90 -10.52 44.32
CA ALA A 8 0.10 -11.22 45.12
C ALA A 8 0.86 -10.23 46.00
N THR A 9 0.73 -10.43 47.32
CA THR A 9 1.34 -9.61 48.37
C THR A 9 2.76 -10.09 48.65
N CYS A 10 3.68 -9.13 48.77
CA CYS A 10 5.07 -9.31 49.17
C CYS A 10 5.20 -10.01 50.54
N LEU A 11 5.98 -11.09 50.62
CA LEU A 11 6.38 -11.75 51.87
C LEU A 11 7.87 -11.48 52.14
N LEU A 12 8.13 -10.76 53.23
CA LEU A 12 9.45 -10.39 53.74
C LEU A 12 10.31 -11.60 54.13
N GLY A 13 11.57 -11.62 53.68
CA GLY A 13 12.61 -12.55 54.12
C GLY A 13 14.00 -11.92 54.04
N VAL A 14 14.65 -11.80 55.19
CA VAL A 14 15.91 -11.09 55.45
C VAL A 14 17.09 -11.78 54.74
N THR A 15 17.78 -11.06 53.86
CA THR A 15 19.24 -11.04 53.54
C THR A 15 19.43 -10.68 52.07
N GLY A 16 20.29 -9.69 51.81
CA GLY A 16 20.48 -9.10 50.49
C GLY A 16 21.06 -10.08 49.47
N ALA A 17 20.27 -10.36 48.43
CA ALA A 17 20.67 -10.59 47.04
C ALA A 17 19.39 -10.93 46.26
N CYS A 18 18.96 -10.08 45.32
CA CYS A 18 18.00 -10.51 44.30
C CYS A 18 18.76 -10.69 42.99
N GLY A 19 18.92 -11.96 42.63
CA GLY A 19 19.34 -12.40 41.31
C GLY A 19 18.19 -12.39 40.29
N ILE A 20 18.58 -12.61 39.04
CA ILE A 20 17.75 -12.60 37.83
C ILE A 20 16.76 -13.77 37.85
N PHE A 21 15.49 -13.50 37.51
CA PHE A 21 14.47 -14.54 37.25
C PHE A 21 13.81 -14.29 35.89
N VAL A 22 13.67 -15.37 35.11
CA VAL A 22 12.89 -15.45 33.88
C VAL A 22 11.70 -16.34 34.19
N SER A 23 10.48 -15.89 33.92
CA SER A 23 9.27 -16.71 34.09
C SER A 23 8.79 -17.28 32.75
N SER A 24 8.29 -18.51 32.80
CA SER A 24 7.73 -19.27 31.68
C SER A 24 6.25 -19.53 31.95
N GLY A 25 5.36 -18.88 31.21
CA GLY A 25 3.93 -19.16 31.23
C GLY A 25 3.09 -18.17 32.02
N PRO A 26 1.76 -18.25 31.83
CA PRO A 26 0.89 -17.10 31.86
C PRO A 26 0.67 -16.66 33.29
N TRP A 27 0.77 -15.35 33.52
CA TRP A 27 0.60 -14.69 34.81
C TRP A 27 1.78 -14.90 35.77
N ASP A 28 2.88 -14.18 35.52
CA ASP A 28 3.91 -13.98 36.53
C ASP A 28 4.38 -12.51 36.52
N LEU A 29 4.22 -11.84 37.66
CA LEU A 29 4.48 -10.41 37.87
C LEU A 29 5.99 -10.08 37.97
N ASP A 30 6.85 -10.90 37.36
CA ASP A 30 8.32 -10.80 37.43
C ASP A 30 8.96 -10.24 36.14
N VAL A 31 8.17 -9.91 35.10
CA VAL A 31 8.62 -9.13 33.90
C VAL A 31 8.27 -7.64 34.05
N ALA A 32 8.20 -7.23 35.29
CA ALA A 32 7.70 -5.96 35.75
C ALA A 32 8.86 -4.97 35.93
N PHE A 33 8.94 -3.88 35.14
CA PHE A 33 9.82 -2.76 35.47
C PHE A 33 9.35 -2.09 36.78
N GLY A 34 9.89 -2.56 37.90
CA GLY A 34 9.76 -1.91 39.20
C GLY A 34 10.86 -0.88 39.37
N VAL A 35 10.51 0.39 39.22
CA VAL A 35 11.43 1.52 39.37
C VAL A 35 11.52 1.87 40.86
N ASN A 36 12.45 1.26 41.59
CA ASN A 36 12.69 1.64 42.99
C ASN A 36 13.89 2.59 43.06
N GLY A 37 13.59 3.88 43.16
CA GLY A 37 14.52 4.91 43.58
C GLY A 37 14.13 5.43 44.97
N ASP A 38 15.12 5.61 45.82
CA ASP A 38 15.01 6.23 47.14
C ASP A 38 14.60 7.72 46.98
N GLY A 39 13.32 7.95 46.72
CA GLY A 39 12.81 9.25 46.24
C GLY A 39 11.48 9.23 45.49
N LEU A 40 10.93 8.03 45.23
CA LEU A 40 9.57 7.72 44.76
C LEU A 40 9.20 8.22 43.34
N PRO A 41 9.27 7.36 42.32
CA PRO A 41 8.57 7.61 41.06
C PRO A 41 7.05 7.57 41.28
N ALA A 42 6.33 8.22 40.36
CA ALA A 42 4.90 8.28 40.44
C ALA A 42 4.22 6.95 40.11
N ALA A 43 4.80 5.95 39.46
CA ALA A 43 4.17 4.62 39.30
C ALA A 43 5.19 3.54 38.90
N ASP A 44 4.81 2.27 39.02
CA ASP A 44 5.52 1.14 38.43
C ASP A 44 4.85 0.75 37.10
N VAL A 45 5.62 0.52 36.03
CA VAL A 45 5.10 0.19 34.69
C VAL A 45 5.63 -1.18 34.28
N TYR A 46 4.74 -2.08 33.89
CA TYR A 46 5.05 -3.47 33.61
C TYR A 46 4.73 -3.78 32.16
N VAL A 47 5.73 -4.20 31.38
CA VAL A 47 5.58 -4.54 29.96
C VAL A 47 5.62 -6.05 29.83
N LEU A 48 4.55 -6.64 29.31
CA LEU A 48 4.41 -8.09 29.20
C LEU A 48 4.49 -8.53 27.74
N TRP A 49 5.50 -9.34 27.42
CA TRP A 49 5.58 -10.04 26.15
C TRP A 49 4.58 -11.21 26.12
N PRO A 50 3.99 -11.52 24.94
CA PRO A 50 3.02 -12.60 24.83
C PRO A 50 3.63 -13.99 25.04
N ASP A 51 4.88 -14.20 24.62
CA ASP A 51 5.64 -15.44 24.80
C ASP A 51 7.16 -15.21 24.79
N GLN A 52 7.94 -16.28 24.94
CA GLN A 52 9.40 -16.21 24.96
C GLN A 52 10.02 -15.93 23.58
N GLN A 53 9.35 -16.29 22.50
CA GLN A 53 9.85 -16.06 21.14
C GLN A 53 9.76 -14.56 20.81
N ALA A 54 8.67 -13.91 21.19
CA ALA A 54 8.49 -12.47 21.11
C ALA A 54 9.62 -11.71 21.84
N LEU A 55 9.95 -12.15 23.05
CA LEU A 55 11.05 -11.56 23.82
C LEU A 55 12.41 -11.79 23.13
N ALA A 56 12.66 -12.98 22.61
CA ALA A 56 13.91 -13.30 21.92
C ALA A 56 14.09 -12.54 20.59
N GLY A 57 13.00 -12.21 19.91
CA GLY A 57 13.00 -11.41 18.67
C GLY A 57 13.17 -9.90 18.90
N SER A 58 12.95 -9.42 20.11
CA SER A 58 13.03 -7.99 20.45
C SER A 58 14.47 -7.50 20.59
N ARG A 59 14.75 -6.24 20.21
CA ARG A 59 16.07 -5.60 20.27
C ARG A 59 16.06 -4.35 21.11
N GLN A 60 15.11 -3.44 20.90
CA GLN A 60 14.91 -2.29 21.77
C GLN A 60 13.43 -2.09 22.08
N ALA A 61 13.16 -1.35 23.16
CA ALA A 61 11.84 -0.95 23.55
C ALA A 61 11.85 0.53 23.94
N GLY A 62 10.94 1.29 23.35
CA GLY A 62 10.58 2.64 23.76
C GLY A 62 9.35 2.61 24.67
N VAL A 63 9.39 3.40 25.74
CA VAL A 63 8.27 3.58 26.68
C VAL A 63 8.01 5.07 26.84
N TRP A 64 6.76 5.49 26.63
CA TRP A 64 6.35 6.88 26.71
C TRP A 64 5.23 7.09 27.72
N ALA A 65 5.25 8.25 28.37
CA ALA A 65 4.15 8.82 29.13
C ALA A 65 3.63 10.07 28.41
N LEU A 66 2.37 10.04 28.01
CA LEU A 66 1.74 10.98 27.08
C LEU A 66 0.50 11.66 27.69
N ASP A 67 0.15 12.82 27.14
CA ASP A 67 -1.09 13.52 27.47
C ASP A 67 -2.28 12.81 26.82
N PRO A 68 -3.21 12.22 27.59
CA PRO A 68 -4.39 11.54 27.04
C PRO A 68 -5.37 12.49 26.34
N ARG A 69 -5.17 13.81 26.42
CA ARG A 69 -5.96 14.80 25.66
C ARG A 69 -5.43 15.05 24.25
N GLN A 70 -4.21 14.59 23.96
CA GLN A 70 -3.54 14.80 22.68
C GLN A 70 -3.38 13.51 21.89
N TYR A 71 -3.24 12.38 22.58
CA TYR A 71 -3.03 11.08 21.95
C TYR A 71 -4.17 10.11 22.27
N ASP A 72 -4.60 9.34 21.27
CA ASP A 72 -5.54 8.23 21.42
C ASP A 72 -4.81 6.88 21.31
N CYS A 73 -5.22 5.90 22.14
CA CYS A 73 -4.59 4.59 22.11
C CYS A 73 -4.81 3.85 20.79
N ASN A 74 -5.95 3.99 20.12
CA ASN A 74 -6.19 3.27 18.87
C ASN A 74 -5.29 3.79 17.76
N GLU A 75 -5.11 5.11 17.68
CA GLU A 75 -4.21 5.76 16.72
C GLU A 75 -2.74 5.40 16.97
N LEU A 76 -2.32 5.31 18.23
CA LEU A 76 -0.97 4.86 18.59
C LEU A 76 -0.75 3.38 18.29
N LEU A 77 -1.75 2.53 18.55
CA LEU A 77 -1.65 1.09 18.27
C LEU A 77 -1.63 0.80 16.77
N SER A 78 -2.46 1.49 15.97
CA SER A 78 -2.42 1.36 14.51
C SER A 78 -1.16 1.98 13.90
N GLY A 79 -0.56 2.98 14.57
CA GLY A 79 0.58 3.72 14.04
C GLY A 79 0.19 4.97 13.25
N ALA A 80 -1.11 5.28 13.19
CA ALA A 80 -1.62 6.54 12.64
C ALA A 80 -1.09 7.78 13.40
N ALA A 81 -0.74 7.60 14.68
CA ALA A 81 -0.01 8.58 15.47
C ALA A 81 1.29 7.98 15.99
N ARG A 82 2.37 8.76 16.00
CA ARG A 82 3.63 8.41 16.68
C ARG A 82 3.94 9.45 17.76
N PRO A 83 4.43 9.04 18.93
CA PRO A 83 4.77 9.99 19.98
C PRO A 83 5.94 10.88 19.54
N GLU A 84 5.75 12.19 19.58
CA GLU A 84 6.79 13.17 19.26
C GLU A 84 7.79 13.34 20.42
N GLN A 85 8.75 14.27 20.26
CA GLN A 85 9.72 14.61 21.32
C GLN A 85 9.08 15.30 22.55
N ASP A 86 7.78 15.60 22.51
CA ASP A 86 7.06 16.36 23.53
C ASP A 86 6.41 15.49 24.63
N ALA A 87 6.66 14.18 24.61
CA ALA A 87 6.22 13.26 25.67
C ALA A 87 6.61 13.76 27.07
N TRP A 88 5.72 13.62 28.05
CA TRP A 88 5.99 14.00 29.44
C TRP A 88 7.17 13.24 30.03
N ALA A 89 7.32 11.98 29.63
CA ALA A 89 8.49 11.17 29.92
C ALA A 89 8.72 10.15 28.79
N ARG A 90 9.99 9.83 28.53
CA ARG A 90 10.39 8.77 27.60
C ARG A 90 11.56 7.98 28.18
N LEU A 91 11.55 6.68 27.90
CA LEU A 91 12.66 5.78 28.18
C LEU A 91 12.90 4.88 26.96
N GLU A 92 14.16 4.65 26.63
CA GLU A 92 14.59 3.64 25.67
C GLU A 92 15.47 2.61 26.37
N SER A 93 15.27 1.34 26.04
CA SER A 93 16.06 0.25 26.61
C SER A 93 16.34 -0.83 25.57
N VAL A 94 17.57 -1.35 25.59
CA VAL A 94 17.91 -2.60 24.89
C VAL A 94 17.20 -3.77 25.58
N ILE A 95 16.80 -4.78 24.80
CA ILE A 95 16.08 -5.97 25.25
C ILE A 95 16.97 -7.22 25.07
N PRO A 96 17.12 -8.07 26.11
CA PRO A 96 16.63 -7.88 27.47
C PRO A 96 17.42 -6.80 28.23
N PRO A 97 16.77 -6.05 29.15
CA PRO A 97 17.45 -5.00 29.91
C PRO A 97 18.50 -5.61 30.86
N SER A 98 19.66 -4.96 30.97
CA SER A 98 20.76 -5.40 31.86
C SER A 98 20.54 -5.05 33.34
N GLY A 99 19.36 -4.53 33.72
CA GLY A 99 19.04 -4.09 35.07
C GLY A 99 17.69 -3.39 35.16
N LYS A 100 17.45 -2.73 36.30
CA LYS A 100 16.25 -1.90 36.48
C LYS A 100 16.38 -0.62 35.66
N THR A 101 15.33 -0.31 34.92
CA THR A 101 15.24 0.92 34.13
C THR A 101 14.31 1.93 34.80
N VAL A 102 14.57 3.22 34.63
CA VAL A 102 13.86 4.31 35.31
C VAL A 102 13.26 5.24 34.26
N LEU A 103 11.94 5.46 34.31
CA LEU A 103 11.25 6.48 33.53
C LEU A 103 11.17 7.77 34.37
N GLU A 104 12.09 8.70 34.12
CA GLU A 104 12.19 9.97 34.85
C GLU A 104 11.10 10.97 34.39
N GLY A 105 10.70 11.90 35.27
CA GLY A 105 9.75 12.97 34.90
C GLY A 105 8.26 12.62 35.02
N LEU A 106 7.93 11.43 35.54
CA LEU A 106 6.55 11.04 35.85
C LEU A 106 5.99 11.83 37.05
N GLU A 107 4.91 12.58 36.81
CA GLU A 107 4.15 13.31 37.83
C GLU A 107 2.82 12.63 38.15
N GLU A 108 2.22 13.01 39.28
CA GLU A 108 0.91 12.49 39.70
C GLU A 108 -0.25 13.07 38.89
N ARG A 109 -0.57 12.42 37.75
CA ARG A 109 -1.65 12.80 36.83
C ARG A 109 -2.17 11.63 36.00
N GLN A 110 -3.35 11.82 35.39
CA GLN A 110 -3.86 10.91 34.37
C GLN A 110 -2.89 10.91 33.19
N THR A 111 -2.38 9.72 32.85
CA THR A 111 -1.31 9.53 31.87
C THR A 111 -1.69 8.41 30.92
N LEU A 112 -1.43 8.59 29.64
CA LEU A 112 -1.46 7.53 28.66
C LEU A 112 -0.05 6.96 28.53
N PHE A 113 0.09 5.65 28.70
CA PHE A 113 1.33 4.93 28.54
C PHE A 113 1.31 4.17 27.23
N PHE A 114 2.39 4.35 26.47
CA PHE A 114 2.58 3.67 25.20
C PHE A 114 3.94 2.98 25.20
N VAL A 115 3.99 1.79 24.61
CA VAL A 115 5.20 1.00 24.45
C VAL A 115 5.29 0.56 23.00
N GLU A 116 6.47 0.67 22.45
CA GLU A 116 6.83 0.16 21.13
C GLU A 116 8.10 -0.68 21.28
N VAL A 117 8.12 -1.84 20.65
CA VAL A 117 9.25 -2.77 20.71
C VAL A 117 9.68 -3.11 19.31
N ASP A 118 10.93 -2.83 18.99
CA ASP A 118 11.55 -3.15 17.70
C ASP A 118 12.35 -4.44 17.75
N GLY A 119 12.54 -5.03 16.57
CA GLY A 119 13.36 -6.22 16.31
C GLY A 119 14.64 -5.89 15.55
N ASP A 120 15.17 -6.89 14.85
CA ASP A 120 16.32 -6.69 13.97
C ASP A 120 16.00 -5.70 12.86
N GLY A 121 16.96 -4.84 12.50
CA GLY A 121 16.77 -3.82 11.47
C GLY A 121 15.86 -2.64 11.88
N GLY A 122 15.35 -2.60 13.12
CA GLY A 122 14.48 -1.53 13.60
C GLY A 122 13.01 -1.70 13.24
N VAL A 123 12.61 -2.89 12.77
CA VAL A 123 11.20 -3.22 12.46
C VAL A 123 10.38 -3.23 13.75
N ILE A 124 9.25 -2.53 13.76
CA ILE A 124 8.37 -2.48 14.94
C ILE A 124 7.58 -3.78 15.07
N LEU A 125 7.86 -4.56 16.11
CA LEU A 125 7.26 -5.87 16.28
C LEU A 125 6.00 -5.84 17.16
N TYR A 126 6.03 -5.02 18.21
CA TYR A 126 4.97 -5.00 19.22
C TYR A 126 4.64 -3.60 19.67
N ARG A 127 3.36 -3.37 19.98
CA ARG A 127 2.89 -2.17 20.65
C ARG A 127 1.97 -2.51 21.81
N ALA A 128 1.94 -1.64 22.81
CA ALA A 128 0.93 -1.66 23.86
C ALA A 128 0.53 -0.24 24.23
N CYS A 129 -0.75 -0.04 24.54
CA CYS A 129 -1.25 1.22 25.04
C CYS A 129 -2.19 1.00 26.21
N GLY A 130 -2.11 1.87 27.21
CA GLY A 130 -3.01 1.85 28.36
C GLY A 130 -3.00 3.20 29.07
N SER A 131 -4.09 3.57 29.72
CA SER A 131 -4.17 4.83 30.47
C SER A 131 -4.52 4.59 31.93
N ASP A 132 -3.83 5.28 32.82
CA ASP A 132 -4.09 5.25 34.27
C ASP A 132 -3.52 6.52 34.94
N VAL A 133 -3.82 6.69 36.23
CA VAL A 133 -3.23 7.74 37.06
C VAL A 133 -1.88 7.26 37.57
N ALA A 134 -0.82 7.94 37.15
CA ALA A 134 0.54 7.69 37.62
C ALA A 134 0.69 8.15 39.07
N ARG A 135 0.40 7.31 40.07
CA ARG A 135 0.58 7.66 41.50
C ARG A 135 1.25 6.55 42.30
N LYS A 136 1.91 6.91 43.41
CA LYS A 136 2.75 5.98 44.17
C LYS A 136 2.01 4.69 44.48
N ARG A 137 2.70 3.55 44.29
CA ARG A 137 2.17 2.18 44.47
C ARG A 137 1.09 1.77 43.46
N THR A 138 0.87 2.53 42.39
CA THR A 138 0.12 2.05 41.23
C THR A 138 1.05 1.21 40.36
N GLY A 139 0.60 0.01 39.98
CA GLY A 139 1.24 -0.81 38.96
C GLY A 139 0.42 -0.75 37.68
N ILE A 140 0.98 -0.20 36.62
CA ILE A 140 0.39 -0.14 35.28
C ILE A 140 0.90 -1.33 34.50
N VAL A 141 0.01 -2.12 33.91
CA VAL A 141 0.37 -3.30 33.12
C VAL A 141 0.02 -3.05 31.66
N LEU A 142 1.00 -3.21 30.78
CA LEU A 142 0.88 -3.04 29.34
C LEU A 142 1.23 -4.38 28.69
N GLN A 143 0.22 -5.05 28.15
CA GLN A 143 0.40 -6.31 27.45
C GLN A 143 0.67 -6.00 25.98
N LEU A 144 1.83 -6.44 25.48
CA LEU A 144 2.23 -6.26 24.10
C LEU A 144 1.29 -7.04 23.18
N ALA A 145 0.68 -6.30 22.26
CA ALA A 145 0.00 -6.84 21.10
C ALA A 145 0.99 -6.86 19.93
N CYS A 146 0.91 -7.90 19.13
CA CYS A 146 1.72 -7.99 17.91
C CYS A 146 1.24 -6.95 16.91
N VAL A 147 2.20 -6.27 16.29
CA VAL A 147 1.98 -5.35 15.17
C VAL A 147 2.66 -5.93 13.93
N CYS A 148 3.84 -6.54 14.10
CA CYS A 148 4.49 -7.35 13.08
C CYS A 148 5.37 -8.44 13.71
N ASN A 149 5.35 -9.68 13.22
CA ASN A 149 6.44 -10.62 13.49
C ASN A 149 6.49 -11.73 12.41
N PRO A 150 7.58 -11.81 11.62
CA PRO A 150 7.73 -12.82 10.57
C PRO A 150 7.95 -14.24 11.10
N ASP A 151 8.51 -14.41 12.30
CA ASP A 151 8.88 -15.73 12.86
C ASP A 151 7.85 -16.30 13.86
N SER A 152 6.94 -15.47 14.39
CA SER A 152 5.89 -15.92 15.34
C SER A 152 4.52 -16.17 14.69
N GLY A 153 4.43 -16.11 13.35
CA GLY A 153 3.18 -16.38 12.62
C GLY A 153 2.16 -15.23 12.65
N CYS A 154 2.61 -14.00 12.89
CA CYS A 154 1.73 -12.82 12.94
C CYS A 154 1.84 -11.87 11.74
N ALA A 155 2.79 -12.03 10.82
CA ALA A 155 2.69 -11.58 9.42
C ALA A 155 3.92 -12.07 8.65
N PRO A 156 3.72 -12.93 7.64
CA PRO A 156 4.11 -12.47 6.32
C PRO A 156 2.95 -12.76 5.37
N ARG A 157 2.22 -11.71 5.01
CA ARG A 157 1.27 -11.77 3.89
C ARG A 157 1.55 -10.61 2.97
N GLN A 158 1.20 -10.83 1.71
CA GLN A 158 1.04 -9.75 0.75
C GLN A 158 0.11 -8.71 1.37
N GLU A 159 0.47 -7.43 1.22
CA GLU A 159 -0.32 -6.28 1.66
C GLU A 159 -1.81 -6.47 1.34
N VAL A 160 -2.68 -6.10 2.29
CA VAL A 160 -4.12 -6.09 2.10
C VAL A 160 -4.62 -4.67 2.14
N ASP A 161 -4.74 -4.08 0.95
CA ASP A 161 -5.12 -2.70 0.74
C ASP A 161 -6.43 -2.30 1.47
N GLY A 162 -6.39 -1.16 2.18
CA GLY A 162 -7.57 -0.50 2.75
C GLY A 162 -8.06 -1.08 4.08
N ASN A 163 -7.18 -1.77 4.81
CA ASN A 163 -7.47 -2.38 6.10
C ASN A 163 -6.86 -1.62 7.30
N LEU A 164 -6.14 -0.52 7.04
CA LEU A 164 -5.43 0.32 8.02
C LEU A 164 -4.38 -0.44 8.85
N GLN A 165 -3.77 -1.47 8.28
CA GLN A 165 -2.69 -2.26 8.86
C GLN A 165 -1.45 -2.23 7.94
N ASP A 166 -0.28 -2.49 8.55
CA ASP A 166 1.02 -2.66 7.90
C ASP A 166 1.27 -4.17 7.86
N ASP A 167 0.86 -4.79 6.75
CA ASP A 167 0.73 -6.25 6.61
C ASP A 167 2.05 -6.94 6.23
N ASP A 168 3.00 -6.18 5.66
CA ASP A 168 4.32 -6.63 5.21
C ASP A 168 5.50 -6.07 6.05
N CYS A 169 5.20 -5.19 7.01
CA CYS A 169 6.08 -4.74 8.07
C CYS A 169 7.20 -3.78 7.67
N ASP A 170 7.00 -2.95 6.66
CA ASP A 170 7.98 -1.95 6.29
C ASP A 170 7.78 -0.57 6.98
N GLY A 171 6.72 -0.45 7.77
CA GLY A 171 6.39 0.74 8.55
C GLY A 171 5.42 1.70 7.86
N ILE A 172 4.86 1.33 6.71
CA ILE A 172 3.84 2.06 5.96
C ILE A 172 2.51 1.28 6.05
N ILE A 173 1.40 2.00 6.22
CA ILE A 173 0.05 1.40 6.32
C ILE A 173 -0.64 1.55 4.96
N ASP A 174 -1.32 0.49 4.50
CA ASP A 174 -2.12 0.45 3.26
C ASP A 174 -1.33 0.94 2.02
N GLN A 175 -0.19 0.31 1.73
CA GLN A 175 0.67 0.71 0.63
C GLN A 175 0.39 -0.05 -0.68
N CYS A 176 0.47 0.67 -1.80
CA CYS A 176 0.43 0.04 -3.13
C CYS A 176 1.83 -0.43 -3.54
N ASN A 177 1.91 -1.52 -4.31
CA ASN A 177 3.16 -2.03 -4.88
C ASN A 177 3.22 -1.89 -6.40
N GLN A 178 2.06 -1.82 -7.05
CA GLN A 178 1.89 -1.65 -8.49
C GLN A 178 0.60 -0.88 -8.77
N ASP A 179 0.48 -0.31 -9.97
CA ASP A 179 -0.68 0.51 -10.35
C ASP A 179 -2.02 -0.22 -10.20
N GLY A 180 -2.03 -1.54 -10.44
CA GLY A 180 -3.22 -2.39 -10.31
C GLY A 180 -3.75 -2.60 -8.88
N ASP A 181 -2.99 -2.20 -7.86
CA ASP A 181 -3.41 -2.25 -6.46
C ASP A 181 -4.25 -1.01 -6.09
N CYS A 182 -4.15 0.07 -6.88
CA CYS A 182 -4.84 1.32 -6.60
C CYS A 182 -6.28 1.32 -7.14
N PRO A 183 -7.28 1.60 -6.29
CA PRO A 183 -8.67 1.69 -6.75
C PRO A 183 -8.88 2.91 -7.64
N ASP A 184 -9.66 2.71 -8.70
CA ASP A 184 -10.19 3.77 -9.55
C ASP A 184 -11.12 4.69 -8.72
N ASP A 185 -11.00 6.01 -8.88
CA ASP A 185 -11.84 7.00 -8.23
C ASP A 185 -13.19 7.24 -8.94
N GLY A 186 -13.39 6.54 -10.05
CA GLY A 186 -14.62 6.59 -10.85
C GLY A 186 -14.69 7.80 -11.77
N ASP A 187 -13.57 8.52 -11.93
CA ASP A 187 -13.41 9.58 -12.91
C ASP A 187 -12.70 9.02 -14.16
N ILE A 188 -13.34 9.14 -15.32
CA ILE A 188 -12.83 8.58 -16.59
C ILE A 188 -11.51 9.23 -17.03
N CYS A 189 -11.20 10.41 -16.48
CA CYS A 189 -10.05 11.23 -16.81
C CYS A 189 -8.84 11.00 -15.95
N THR A 190 -8.94 10.14 -14.95
CA THR A 190 -7.84 9.81 -14.05
C THR A 190 -7.46 8.35 -14.23
N GLU A 191 -6.15 8.10 -14.20
CA GLU A 191 -5.62 6.75 -14.03
C GLU A 191 -4.98 6.65 -12.65
N ALA A 192 -5.40 5.61 -11.93
CA ALA A 192 -4.82 5.27 -10.64
C ALA A 192 -3.42 4.71 -10.86
N SER A 193 -2.43 5.31 -10.20
CA SER A 193 -1.04 4.86 -10.24
C SER A 193 -0.46 4.81 -8.85
N CYS A 194 0.52 3.94 -8.67
CA CYS A 194 1.28 3.82 -7.44
C CYS A 194 2.57 4.64 -7.50
N GLU A 195 2.55 5.85 -6.94
CA GLU A 195 3.74 6.71 -6.84
C GLU A 195 4.31 6.73 -5.42
N ASN A 196 5.53 6.21 -5.25
CA ASN A 196 6.20 6.13 -3.94
C ASN A 196 5.37 5.41 -2.86
N HIS A 197 4.78 4.25 -3.21
CA HIS A 197 3.93 3.45 -2.32
C HIS A 197 2.66 4.17 -1.86
N ARG A 198 2.22 5.17 -2.64
CA ARG A 198 0.99 5.91 -2.41
C ARG A 198 0.16 5.95 -3.68
N CYS A 199 -1.12 5.61 -3.56
CA CYS A 199 -2.04 5.75 -4.67
C CYS A 199 -2.25 7.24 -4.99
N THR A 200 -2.04 7.56 -6.25
CA THR A 200 -2.24 8.86 -6.86
C THR A 200 -3.12 8.71 -8.09
N HIS A 201 -3.94 9.71 -8.37
CA HIS A 201 -4.82 9.75 -9.54
C HIS A 201 -4.30 10.83 -10.47
N HIS A 202 -3.72 10.41 -11.59
CA HIS A 202 -3.14 11.33 -12.57
C HIS A 202 -4.13 11.57 -13.69
N LEU A 203 -4.36 12.85 -13.99
CA LEU A 203 -5.15 13.22 -15.15
C LEU A 203 -4.47 12.69 -16.42
N THR A 204 -5.17 11.88 -17.20
CA THR A 204 -4.73 11.34 -18.48
C THR A 204 -5.58 11.90 -19.61
N PRO A 205 -5.13 12.99 -20.26
CA PRO A 205 -5.81 13.55 -21.43
C PRO A 205 -5.97 12.49 -22.52
N ARG A 206 -7.15 12.40 -23.14
CA ARG A 206 -7.47 11.45 -24.21
C ARG A 206 -8.01 12.19 -25.44
N PRO A 207 -7.17 12.96 -26.14
CA PRO A 207 -7.62 13.87 -27.19
C PRO A 207 -8.46 13.16 -28.26
N GLY A 208 -9.63 13.73 -28.57
CA GLY A 208 -10.52 13.23 -29.64
C GLY A 208 -11.57 12.19 -29.21
N ARG A 209 -11.65 11.82 -27.92
CA ARG A 209 -12.67 10.87 -27.41
C ARG A 209 -14.07 11.44 -27.27
N GLU A 210 -14.25 12.76 -27.22
CA GLU A 210 -15.58 13.37 -27.26
C GLU A 210 -16.30 13.15 -28.60
N GLY A 211 -15.59 12.72 -29.65
CA GLY A 211 -16.17 12.32 -30.92
C GLY A 211 -16.85 13.48 -31.68
N PRO A 212 -17.41 13.22 -32.87
CA PRO A 212 -18.17 14.23 -33.61
C PRO A 212 -19.52 14.51 -32.91
N MET A 213 -20.15 15.65 -33.21
CA MET A 213 -21.38 16.16 -32.56
C MET A 213 -22.58 15.18 -32.42
N SER A 214 -22.61 14.08 -33.17
CA SER A 214 -23.64 13.04 -33.10
C SER A 214 -23.26 11.84 -32.20
N ASP A 215 -22.03 11.80 -31.70
CA ASP A 215 -21.58 10.77 -30.78
C ASP A 215 -22.30 10.93 -29.43
N PRO A 216 -22.75 9.83 -28.81
CA PRO A 216 -23.24 9.86 -27.43
C PRO A 216 -22.33 10.60 -26.44
N SER A 217 -21.02 10.63 -26.64
CA SER A 217 -20.07 11.39 -25.80
C SER A 217 -20.31 12.90 -25.82
N CYS A 218 -20.82 13.46 -26.91
CA CYS A 218 -21.11 14.89 -27.06
C CYS A 218 -22.41 15.36 -26.37
N THR A 219 -23.13 14.47 -25.66
CA THR A 219 -24.41 14.80 -25.00
C THR A 219 -24.61 14.12 -23.63
N ASN A 220 -23.59 13.46 -23.09
CA ASN A 220 -23.72 12.63 -21.89
C ASN A 220 -23.40 13.40 -20.59
N GLY A 221 -22.91 14.64 -20.68
CA GLY A 221 -22.52 15.46 -19.53
C GLY A 221 -21.17 15.08 -18.91
N THR A 222 -20.31 14.37 -19.64
CA THR A 222 -19.00 13.87 -19.23
C THR A 222 -17.91 14.51 -20.10
N ASP A 223 -16.74 14.76 -19.53
CA ASP A 223 -15.55 15.23 -20.24
C ASP A 223 -14.80 13.97 -20.75
N ASP A 224 -15.19 13.47 -21.93
CA ASP A 224 -14.68 12.18 -22.42
C ASP A 224 -13.24 12.27 -22.98
N ASP A 225 -12.74 13.47 -23.31
CA ASP A 225 -11.38 13.70 -23.80
C ASP A 225 -10.43 14.38 -22.78
N CYS A 226 -10.97 14.74 -21.61
CA CYS A 226 -10.26 15.16 -20.40
C CYS A 226 -9.52 16.50 -20.57
N ASP A 227 -10.13 17.42 -21.31
CA ASP A 227 -9.61 18.74 -21.61
C ASP A 227 -10.16 19.84 -20.68
N GLY A 228 -11.13 19.49 -19.83
CA GLY A 228 -11.79 20.36 -18.87
C GLY A 228 -13.07 21.02 -19.39
N LYS A 229 -13.62 20.56 -20.52
CA LYS A 229 -14.92 20.97 -21.05
C LYS A 229 -15.79 19.74 -21.35
N THR A 230 -17.08 19.99 -21.53
CA THR A 230 -18.08 18.92 -21.65
C THR A 230 -19.05 19.24 -22.76
N ASP A 231 -19.37 18.27 -23.60
CA ASP A 231 -20.44 18.34 -24.60
C ASP A 231 -20.35 19.63 -25.48
N ASN A 232 -21.44 20.40 -25.55
CA ASN A 232 -21.57 21.61 -26.38
C ASN A 232 -20.65 22.78 -25.95
N ASP A 233 -20.07 22.72 -24.76
CA ASP A 233 -19.07 23.71 -24.34
C ASP A 233 -17.68 23.36 -24.90
N ASP A 234 -17.49 22.15 -25.46
CA ASP A 234 -16.23 21.69 -26.01
C ASP A 234 -16.02 22.04 -27.51
N PRO A 235 -14.85 22.58 -27.91
CA PRO A 235 -14.49 22.87 -29.30
C PRO A 235 -14.34 21.64 -30.22
N ASN A 236 -14.09 20.46 -29.68
CA ASN A 236 -13.98 19.20 -30.42
C ASN A 236 -15.39 18.63 -30.71
N CYS A 237 -16.40 19.02 -29.92
CA CYS A 237 -17.82 18.75 -30.18
C CYS A 237 -18.41 19.70 -31.25
N HIS A 238 -17.87 19.65 -32.47
CA HIS A 238 -18.28 20.51 -33.58
C HIS A 238 -18.87 19.75 -34.77
N SER A 239 -19.70 20.47 -35.54
CA SER A 239 -20.33 19.96 -36.75
C SER A 239 -19.33 19.88 -37.89
N CYS A 240 -19.36 18.79 -38.66
CA CYS A 240 -18.45 18.62 -39.79
C CYS A 240 -18.79 19.63 -40.90
N SER A 241 -17.75 20.13 -41.56
CA SER A 241 -17.85 21.04 -42.71
C SER A 241 -17.45 20.36 -44.02
N ASN A 242 -16.69 19.28 -43.92
CA ASN A 242 -16.22 18.45 -45.03
C ASN A 242 -15.89 17.03 -44.52
N ASP A 243 -15.68 16.08 -45.44
CA ASP A 243 -15.48 14.66 -45.10
C ASP A 243 -14.23 14.40 -44.22
N PHE A 244 -13.18 15.23 -44.31
CA PHE A 244 -11.98 15.10 -43.49
C PHE A 244 -12.23 15.40 -42.01
N ASP A 245 -13.25 16.20 -41.71
CA ASP A 245 -13.63 16.50 -40.32
C ASP A 245 -14.28 15.28 -39.63
N CYS A 246 -14.56 14.20 -40.36
CA CYS A 246 -15.20 12.97 -39.87
C CYS A 246 -14.25 11.77 -39.78
N ASP A 247 -12.95 11.97 -40.01
CA ASP A 247 -11.95 10.90 -39.94
C ASP A 247 -11.93 10.29 -38.53
N ASP A 248 -12.40 9.05 -38.41
CA ASP A 248 -12.43 8.29 -37.16
C ASP A 248 -11.18 7.41 -36.98
N ALA A 249 -10.16 7.63 -37.81
CA ALA A 249 -8.92 6.86 -37.88
C ALA A 249 -9.11 5.35 -38.11
N ASN A 250 -10.31 4.90 -38.52
CA ASN A 250 -10.55 3.52 -38.87
C ASN A 250 -10.40 3.33 -40.39
N PRO A 251 -9.36 2.62 -40.86
CA PRO A 251 -9.15 2.41 -42.30
C PRO A 251 -10.22 1.54 -42.97
N CYS A 252 -11.14 0.97 -42.18
CA CYS A 252 -12.26 0.16 -42.64
C CYS A 252 -13.60 0.89 -42.67
N THR A 253 -13.61 2.21 -42.53
CA THR A 253 -14.77 3.07 -42.73
C THR A 253 -14.52 4.05 -43.87
N ALA A 254 -15.60 4.44 -44.53
CA ALA A 254 -15.63 5.56 -45.45
C ALA A 254 -16.32 6.72 -44.75
N ASP A 255 -15.54 7.74 -44.40
CA ASP A 255 -16.03 8.88 -43.65
C ASP A 255 -16.60 9.93 -44.59
N SER A 256 -17.76 10.46 -44.21
CA SER A 256 -18.46 11.45 -45.01
C SER A 256 -19.21 12.41 -44.11
N CYS A 257 -19.18 13.69 -44.48
CA CYS A 257 -19.95 14.72 -43.83
C CYS A 257 -21.24 14.97 -44.61
N VAL A 258 -22.36 14.42 -44.13
CA VAL A 258 -23.67 14.53 -44.76
C VAL A 258 -24.57 15.41 -43.90
N GLU A 259 -25.01 16.55 -44.43
CA GLU A 259 -25.86 17.51 -43.71
C GLU A 259 -25.27 17.97 -42.36
N GLN A 260 -23.94 18.17 -42.32
CA GLN A 260 -23.17 18.52 -41.12
C GLN A 260 -23.13 17.42 -40.04
N ILE A 261 -23.42 16.17 -40.43
CA ILE A 261 -23.39 14.97 -39.60
C ILE A 261 -22.35 14.01 -40.16
N CYS A 262 -21.48 13.48 -39.30
CA CYS A 262 -20.53 12.47 -39.71
C CYS A 262 -21.21 11.11 -39.92
N SER A 263 -20.84 10.46 -41.01
CA SER A 263 -21.31 9.14 -41.42
C SER A 263 -20.10 8.30 -41.82
N ASN A 264 -19.78 7.32 -40.98
CA ASN A 264 -18.64 6.42 -41.16
C ASN A 264 -19.17 5.07 -41.62
N GLN A 265 -19.23 4.86 -42.93
CA GLN A 265 -19.85 3.67 -43.50
C GLN A 265 -18.83 2.53 -43.60
N PRO A 266 -19.11 1.32 -43.07
CA PRO A 266 -18.19 0.20 -43.18
C PRO A 266 -17.84 -0.11 -44.64
N LEU A 267 -16.54 -0.23 -44.91
CA LEU A 267 -16.02 -0.71 -46.19
C LEU A 267 -16.35 -2.20 -46.39
N PRO A 268 -16.41 -2.67 -47.64
CA PRO A 268 -16.67 -4.08 -47.94
C PRO A 268 -15.66 -5.03 -47.29
N ASP A 269 -16.16 -6.18 -46.83
CA ASP A 269 -15.33 -7.25 -46.29
C ASP A 269 -14.26 -7.68 -47.31
N GLY A 270 -13.02 -7.80 -46.82
CA GLY A 270 -11.87 -8.23 -47.60
C GLY A 270 -11.07 -7.09 -48.26
N GLN A 271 -11.52 -5.83 -48.16
CA GLN A 271 -10.72 -4.66 -48.56
C GLN A 271 -9.45 -4.57 -47.72
N GLU A 272 -8.33 -4.21 -48.34
CA GLU A 272 -7.04 -4.03 -47.66
C GLU A 272 -7.12 -2.85 -46.68
N CYS A 273 -6.54 -3.04 -45.51
CA CYS A 273 -6.38 -2.03 -44.45
C CYS A 273 -5.06 -2.33 -43.72
N ASP A 274 -4.72 -1.48 -42.74
CA ASP A 274 -3.54 -1.64 -41.89
C ASP A 274 -3.95 -1.27 -40.46
N ASP A 275 -3.85 -2.22 -39.53
CA ASP A 275 -4.17 -2.02 -38.11
C ASP A 275 -2.99 -1.48 -37.29
N GLY A 276 -1.83 -1.27 -37.93
CA GLY A 276 -0.61 -0.77 -37.32
C GLY A 276 0.23 -1.83 -36.61
N SER A 277 -0.15 -3.12 -36.67
CA SER A 277 0.63 -4.22 -36.09
C SER A 277 1.32 -5.02 -37.19
N PHE A 278 2.58 -4.75 -37.46
CA PHE A 278 3.33 -5.40 -38.53
C PHE A 278 3.38 -6.94 -38.37
N CYS A 279 3.58 -7.45 -37.16
CA CYS A 279 3.86 -8.89 -36.96
C CYS A 279 2.65 -9.80 -37.12
N ASN A 280 1.43 -9.26 -37.17
CA ASN A 280 0.21 -10.05 -37.35
C ASN A 280 -0.07 -10.36 -38.85
N GLY A 281 0.69 -9.74 -39.76
CA GLY A 281 0.60 -9.93 -41.20
C GLY A 281 -0.25 -8.87 -41.91
N PRO A 282 -0.63 -9.12 -43.18
CA PRO A 282 -1.52 -8.21 -43.89
C PRO A 282 -2.94 -8.26 -43.31
N ASP A 283 -3.56 -7.10 -43.20
CA ASP A 283 -4.91 -6.97 -42.68
C ASP A 283 -5.99 -6.91 -43.76
N HIS A 284 -7.24 -7.00 -43.30
CA HIS A 284 -8.43 -6.78 -44.10
C HIS A 284 -9.59 -6.29 -43.28
N CYS A 285 -10.49 -5.56 -43.93
CA CYS A 285 -11.74 -5.17 -43.33
C CYS A 285 -12.65 -6.38 -43.14
N GLN A 286 -13.18 -6.52 -41.94
CA GLN A 286 -14.21 -7.50 -41.59
C GLN A 286 -15.22 -6.85 -40.66
N ALA A 287 -16.46 -6.72 -41.14
CA ALA A 287 -17.57 -6.08 -40.41
C ALA A 287 -17.24 -4.66 -39.90
N GLY A 288 -16.51 -3.87 -40.72
CA GLY A 288 -16.13 -2.48 -40.39
C GLY A 288 -14.94 -2.31 -39.45
N ALA A 289 -14.22 -3.39 -39.12
CA ALA A 289 -12.97 -3.33 -38.36
C ALA A 289 -11.82 -3.92 -39.18
N CYS A 290 -10.62 -3.33 -39.04
CA CYS A 290 -9.41 -3.90 -39.61
C CYS A 290 -8.99 -5.14 -38.79
N ARG A 291 -8.75 -6.26 -39.47
CA ARG A 291 -8.42 -7.56 -38.86
C ARG A 291 -7.27 -8.25 -39.58
N PRO A 292 -6.35 -8.89 -38.84
CA PRO A 292 -5.28 -9.66 -39.46
C PRO A 292 -5.80 -10.88 -40.19
N ARG A 293 -5.14 -11.19 -41.31
CA ARG A 293 -5.33 -12.47 -42.01
C ARG A 293 -4.61 -13.62 -41.28
N GLY A 294 -3.71 -13.30 -40.35
CA GLY A 294 -2.97 -14.27 -39.56
C GLY A 294 -1.84 -14.96 -40.33
N GLU A 295 -1.23 -14.24 -41.28
CA GLU A 295 -0.05 -14.69 -42.02
C GLU A 295 1.15 -13.83 -41.59
N PRO A 296 1.90 -14.24 -40.54
CA PRO A 296 3.03 -13.46 -40.04
C PRO A 296 4.06 -13.20 -41.16
N PRO A 297 4.62 -11.98 -41.24
CA PRO A 297 5.52 -11.60 -42.32
C PRO A 297 6.90 -12.26 -42.22
N CYS A 298 7.30 -12.68 -41.02
CA CYS A 298 8.61 -13.26 -40.77
C CYS A 298 8.60 -14.78 -41.01
N PRO A 299 9.53 -15.32 -41.81
CA PRO A 299 9.56 -16.73 -42.19
C PRO A 299 9.97 -17.68 -41.05
N GLY A 300 10.35 -17.14 -39.88
CA GLY A 300 10.94 -17.89 -38.78
C GLY A 300 12.43 -18.22 -39.02
N PRO A 301 13.04 -19.07 -38.18
CA PRO A 301 14.48 -19.31 -38.20
C PRO A 301 14.97 -19.84 -39.55
N ASP A 302 15.96 -19.18 -40.14
CA ASP A 302 16.50 -19.53 -41.47
C ASP A 302 17.77 -20.42 -41.40
N GLY A 303 18.23 -20.70 -40.17
CA GLY A 303 19.32 -21.63 -39.88
C GLY A 303 20.72 -21.01 -39.93
N ASP A 304 20.83 -19.69 -39.81
CA ASP A 304 22.09 -19.04 -39.51
C ASP A 304 22.38 -18.96 -37.99
N ALA A 305 23.43 -18.26 -37.58
CA ALA A 305 23.94 -18.29 -36.21
C ALA A 305 23.59 -17.03 -35.39
N ASP A 306 22.80 -16.10 -35.92
CA ASP A 306 22.53 -14.82 -35.26
C ASP A 306 21.22 -14.75 -34.46
N CYS A 307 20.35 -15.77 -34.57
CA CYS A 307 19.15 -16.02 -33.75
C CYS A 307 18.24 -14.78 -33.65
N ARG A 308 18.04 -14.11 -34.79
CA ARG A 308 17.32 -12.84 -34.97
C ARG A 308 16.42 -12.92 -36.19
N GLU A 309 15.43 -13.81 -36.13
CA GLU A 309 14.42 -13.94 -37.20
C GLU A 309 12.99 -13.79 -36.67
N SER A 310 12.86 -13.42 -35.40
CA SER A 310 11.58 -13.12 -34.77
C SER A 310 11.12 -11.72 -35.12
N CYS A 311 9.80 -11.52 -35.09
CA CYS A 311 9.21 -10.27 -35.51
C CYS A 311 9.37 -9.18 -34.45
N ASN A 312 9.71 -7.97 -34.90
CA ASN A 312 9.92 -6.77 -34.11
C ASN A 312 8.87 -5.72 -34.49
N GLU A 313 7.86 -5.53 -33.63
CA GLU A 313 6.81 -4.52 -33.83
C GLU A 313 7.29 -3.08 -33.67
N VAL A 314 8.47 -2.84 -33.07
CA VAL A 314 8.97 -1.47 -32.88
C VAL A 314 9.65 -0.95 -34.14
N ASP A 315 10.33 -1.84 -34.87
CA ASP A 315 11.11 -1.52 -36.06
C ASP A 315 10.44 -1.99 -37.37
N ASP A 316 9.25 -2.60 -37.28
CA ASP A 316 8.50 -3.22 -38.38
C ASP A 316 9.36 -4.17 -39.23
N ASP A 317 10.15 -5.02 -38.56
CA ASP A 317 11.08 -5.93 -39.21
C ASP A 317 11.17 -7.31 -38.53
N CYS A 318 12.06 -8.17 -39.06
CA CYS A 318 12.30 -9.51 -38.53
C CYS A 318 13.64 -9.60 -37.80
N SER A 319 14.01 -8.58 -37.01
CA SER A 319 15.31 -8.52 -36.31
C SER A 319 15.26 -8.84 -34.81
N ALA A 320 14.07 -9.16 -34.28
CA ALA A 320 13.91 -9.47 -32.87
C ALA A 320 14.60 -10.80 -32.52
N PRO A 321 15.15 -10.92 -31.29
CA PRO A 321 15.72 -12.18 -30.82
C PRO A 321 14.66 -13.28 -30.77
N ASP A 322 15.07 -14.50 -31.10
CA ASP A 322 14.18 -15.65 -30.95
C ASP A 322 13.86 -15.98 -29.50
N ALA A 323 12.69 -16.61 -29.30
CA ALA A 323 12.27 -17.08 -27.98
C ALA A 323 13.26 -18.09 -27.39
N ASP A 324 13.45 -18.03 -26.07
CA ASP A 324 14.38 -18.92 -25.35
C ASP A 324 14.10 -20.41 -25.66
N GLY A 325 15.09 -21.07 -26.26
CA GLY A 325 15.02 -22.48 -26.66
C GLY A 325 14.56 -22.75 -28.09
N ALA A 326 14.28 -21.70 -28.88
CA ALA A 326 14.17 -21.81 -30.32
C ALA A 326 15.49 -22.29 -30.94
N ARG A 327 15.41 -22.94 -32.10
CA ARG A 327 16.59 -23.38 -32.84
C ARG A 327 17.02 -22.29 -33.80
N CYS A 328 18.24 -21.81 -33.61
CA CYS A 328 19.13 -21.37 -34.68
C CYS A 328 19.84 -22.65 -35.22
#